data_AF-A0A2I6QMR1-F1
#
_entry.id   AF-A0A2I6QMR1-F1
#
_cell.length_a   1.000
_cell.length_b   1.000
_cell.length_c   1.000
_cell.angle_alpha   90.00
_cell.angle_beta   90.00
_cell.angle_gamma   90.00
#
_symmetry.space_group_name_H-M   'P 1'
#
loop_
_entity.id
_entity.type
_entity.pdbx_description
1 polymer ?
#
loop_
_entity_poly.entity_id
_entity_poly.type
_entity_poly.pdbx_seq_one_letter_code
_entity_poly.pdbx_strand_id
1 'polypeptide(L)'
;MRRLLQRASRGLSVSGKTRDKVAASLKALPELDGVERVAALITILSQLATSDDLQPIASPGFAPVLASGDQRRVERVMAFIHRHLTEPIDRAAVAAEAHLSAGAFSRFFKLRTGKTLPRYINELRVGRACSLLANEQVKVTDVALECGFQNLANFNRRFREITRLTPREYRRRLQHSAT
;
A
#
# COMPACT_ATOMS: atom_id res chain seq x y z
N MET A 1 3.27 -23.94 7.48
CA MET A 1 3.05 -22.56 6.96
C MET A 1 1.57 -22.20 6.77
N ARG A 2 0.75 -22.96 6.03
CA ARG A 2 -0.67 -22.62 5.75
C ARG A 2 -1.51 -22.34 7.01
N ARG A 3 -1.34 -23.15 8.06
CA ARG A 3 -2.00 -22.98 9.37
C ARG A 3 -1.59 -21.68 10.09
N LEU A 4 -0.32 -21.28 10.00
CA LEU A 4 0.17 -20.02 10.57
C LEU A 4 -0.51 -18.83 9.88
N LEU A 5 -0.56 -18.81 8.54
CA LEU A 5 -1.19 -17.74 7.78
C LEU A 5 -2.70 -17.62 8.07
N GLN A 6 -3.39 -18.75 8.22
CA GLN A 6 -4.79 -18.77 8.65
C GLN A 6 -4.97 -18.17 10.05
N ARG A 7 -4.12 -18.53 11.01
CA ARG A 7 -4.16 -17.96 12.38
C ARG A 7 -3.77 -16.47 12.40
N ALA A 8 -2.81 -16.08 11.57
CA ALA A 8 -2.32 -14.71 11.43
C ALA A 8 -3.35 -13.74 10.84
N SER A 9 -4.40 -14.25 10.18
CA SER A 9 -5.51 -13.44 9.66
C SER A 9 -6.20 -12.57 10.73
N ARG A 10 -6.06 -12.92 12.01
CA ARG A 10 -6.61 -12.20 13.18
C ARG A 10 -5.56 -11.47 14.01
N GLY A 11 -4.34 -11.32 13.48
CA GLY A 11 -3.17 -10.86 14.20
C GLY A 11 -2.71 -11.87 15.25
N LEU A 12 -1.40 -12.00 15.45
CA LEU A 12 -0.82 -12.91 16.44
C LEU A 12 0.09 -12.14 17.39
N SER A 13 -0.20 -12.28 18.68
CA SER A 13 0.71 -11.94 19.77
C SER A 13 1.59 -13.16 20.04
N VAL A 14 2.89 -12.95 20.00
CA VAL A 14 3.90 -13.97 20.30
C VAL A 14 4.36 -13.76 21.73
N SER A 15 4.28 -14.80 22.56
CA SER A 15 4.71 -14.76 23.95
C SER A 15 5.80 -15.81 24.23
N GLY A 16 6.21 -15.91 25.50
CA GLY A 16 7.10 -16.97 25.97
C GLY A 16 8.43 -17.07 25.24
N LYS A 17 8.94 -18.30 25.13
CA LYS A 17 10.26 -18.59 24.55
C LYS A 17 10.31 -18.30 23.05
N THR A 18 9.17 -18.44 22.38
CA THR A 18 9.05 -18.14 20.95
C THR A 18 9.25 -16.66 20.68
N ARG A 19 8.67 -15.78 21.52
CA ARG A 19 8.88 -14.34 21.42
C ARG A 19 10.35 -13.99 21.49
N ASP A 20 11.06 -14.51 22.49
CA ASP A 20 12.46 -14.12 22.73
C ASP A 20 13.37 -14.53 21.57
N LYS A 21 13.19 -15.75 21.05
CA LYS A 21 13.91 -16.26 19.88
C LYS A 21 13.60 -15.45 18.61
N VAL A 22 12.32 -15.27 18.31
CA VAL A 22 11.88 -14.55 17.10
C VAL A 22 12.28 -13.07 17.17
N ALA A 23 12.19 -12.43 18.34
CA ALA A 23 12.59 -11.04 18.52
C ALA A 23 14.10 -10.86 18.31
N ALA A 24 14.93 -11.78 18.81
CA ALA A 24 16.37 -11.75 18.56
C ALA A 24 16.68 -11.90 17.06
N SER A 25 16.06 -12.88 16.40
CA SER A 25 16.26 -13.09 14.95
C SER A 25 15.74 -11.92 14.10
N LEU A 26 14.60 -11.33 14.45
CA LEU A 26 14.04 -10.15 13.75
C LEU A 26 14.96 -8.93 13.87
N LYS A 27 15.57 -8.70 15.04
CA LYS A 27 16.51 -7.60 15.26
C LYS A 27 17.81 -7.78 14.46
N ALA A 28 18.21 -9.02 14.18
CA ALA A 28 19.40 -9.34 13.40
C ALA A 28 19.17 -9.31 11.88
N LEU A 29 17.92 -9.38 11.41
CA LEU A 29 17.60 -9.39 9.96
C LEU A 29 18.19 -8.23 9.14
N PRO A 30 18.22 -6.97 9.64
CA PRO A 30 18.78 -5.86 8.89
C PRO A 30 20.27 -6.04 8.57
N GLU A 31 21.00 -6.77 9.41
CA GLU A 31 22.46 -6.98 9.31
C GLU A 31 22.84 -8.14 8.37
N LEU A 32 21.86 -8.94 7.91
CA LEU A 32 22.07 -10.04 6.98
C LEU A 32 21.75 -9.59 5.55
N ASP A 33 22.42 -10.10 4.52
CA ASP A 33 22.11 -9.78 3.13
C ASP A 33 21.72 -11.02 2.31
N GLY A 34 21.30 -10.79 1.06
CA GLY A 34 21.11 -11.86 0.07
C GLY A 34 20.25 -13.04 0.53
N VAL A 35 20.80 -14.24 0.39
CA VAL A 35 20.12 -15.51 0.67
C VAL A 35 19.99 -15.72 2.18
N GLU A 36 20.95 -15.24 2.96
CA GLU A 36 21.02 -15.35 4.41
C GLU A 36 19.85 -14.62 5.06
N ARG A 37 19.50 -13.41 4.57
CA ARG A 37 18.31 -12.67 5.03
C ARG A 37 17.02 -13.44 4.75
N VAL A 38 16.91 -14.04 3.57
CA VAL A 38 15.72 -14.84 3.18
C VAL A 38 15.63 -16.12 4.01
N ALA A 39 16.73 -16.83 4.21
CA ALA A 39 16.79 -18.05 5.03
C ALA A 39 16.44 -17.76 6.50
N ALA A 40 16.95 -16.64 7.05
CA ALA A 40 16.60 -16.19 8.39
C ALA A 40 15.11 -15.86 8.52
N LEU A 41 14.51 -15.21 7.51
CA LEU A 41 13.07 -14.95 7.48
C LEU A 41 12.26 -16.26 7.43
N ILE A 42 12.63 -17.21 6.59
CA ILE A 42 11.96 -18.53 6.51
C ILE A 42 12.07 -19.27 7.85
N THR A 43 13.23 -19.18 8.51
CA THR A 43 13.46 -19.77 9.83
C THR A 43 12.54 -19.17 10.88
N ILE A 44 12.41 -17.84 10.92
CA ILE A 44 11.47 -17.14 11.81
C ILE A 44 10.03 -17.61 11.56
N LEU A 45 9.61 -17.68 10.29
CA LEU A 45 8.27 -18.15 9.93
C LEU A 45 8.03 -19.61 10.31
N SER A 46 9.06 -20.46 10.22
CA SER A 46 8.99 -21.86 10.66
C SER A 46 8.82 -21.97 12.17
N GLN A 47 9.60 -21.21 12.95
CA GLN A 47 9.50 -21.19 14.41
C GLN A 47 8.12 -20.72 14.89
N LEU A 48 7.56 -19.70 14.24
CA LEU A 48 6.18 -19.27 14.49
C LEU A 48 5.18 -20.37 14.11
N ALA A 49 5.37 -21.04 12.97
CA ALA A 49 4.41 -22.03 12.50
C ALA A 49 4.30 -23.27 13.41
N THR A 50 5.37 -23.62 14.14
CA THR A 50 5.43 -24.77 15.04
C THR A 50 5.26 -24.41 16.52
N SER A 51 5.02 -23.14 16.83
CA SER A 51 4.91 -22.67 18.22
C SER A 51 3.48 -22.68 18.75
N ASP A 52 3.36 -23.05 20.02
CA ASP A 52 2.14 -22.95 20.83
C ASP A 52 2.04 -21.61 21.60
N ASP A 53 3.10 -20.81 21.63
CA ASP A 53 3.17 -19.50 22.30
C ASP A 53 2.52 -18.36 21.46
N LEU A 54 1.44 -18.68 20.73
CA LEU A 54 0.82 -17.79 19.76
C LEU A 54 -0.66 -17.59 20.07
N GLN A 55 -1.00 -16.37 20.49
CA GLN A 55 -2.37 -15.99 20.82
C GLN A 55 -2.93 -14.98 19.81
N PRO A 56 -4.17 -15.16 19.32
CA PRO A 56 -4.83 -14.16 18.50
C PRO A 56 -4.99 -12.82 19.24
N ILE A 57 -4.67 -11.72 18.57
CA ILE A 57 -4.86 -10.37 19.14
C ILE A 57 -6.34 -9.99 19.09
N ALA A 58 -7.04 -10.41 18.03
CA ALA A 58 -8.44 -10.10 17.85
C ALA A 58 -9.36 -11.23 18.34
N SER A 59 -10.52 -10.89 18.91
CA SER A 59 -11.49 -11.84 19.49
C SER A 59 -12.11 -12.78 18.42
N PRO A 60 -12.70 -13.93 18.81
CA PRO A 60 -13.34 -14.87 17.86
C PRO A 60 -14.42 -14.23 16.98
N GLY A 61 -15.09 -13.20 17.51
CA GLY A 61 -16.04 -12.37 16.78
C GLY A 61 -15.42 -11.23 15.96
N PHE A 62 -14.13 -10.91 16.17
CA PHE A 62 -13.33 -10.15 15.20
C PHE A 62 -12.86 -11.13 14.13
N ALA A 63 -13.82 -11.62 13.35
CA ALA A 63 -13.49 -11.91 11.97
C ALA A 63 -13.24 -10.55 11.31
N PRO A 64 -12.10 -10.31 10.63
CA PRO A 64 -12.24 -9.55 9.42
C PRO A 64 -13.14 -10.43 8.57
N VAL A 65 -14.46 -10.21 8.66
CA VAL A 65 -15.40 -10.67 7.66
C VAL A 65 -15.01 -9.85 6.44
N LEU A 66 -13.94 -10.29 5.78
CA LEU A 66 -13.80 -10.22 4.35
C LEU A 66 -14.97 -11.04 3.83
N ALA A 67 -16.19 -10.49 3.92
CA ALA A 67 -17.29 -10.96 3.13
C ALA A 67 -16.70 -11.02 1.73
N SER A 68 -16.65 -12.21 1.14
CA SER A 68 -16.07 -12.41 -0.19
C SER A 68 -16.72 -11.48 -1.23
N GLY A 69 -17.90 -10.92 -0.93
CA GLY A 69 -18.49 -9.78 -1.64
C GLY A 69 -17.72 -8.46 -1.51
N ASP A 70 -17.30 -8.06 -0.31
CA ASP A 70 -16.53 -6.83 -0.10
C ASP A 70 -15.12 -6.89 -0.66
N GLN A 71 -14.46 -8.05 -0.62
CA GLN A 71 -13.14 -8.20 -1.22
C GLN A 71 -13.21 -8.01 -2.73
N ARG A 72 -14.15 -8.71 -3.40
CA ARG A 72 -14.41 -8.53 -4.84
C ARG A 72 -14.82 -7.09 -5.18
N ARG A 73 -15.58 -6.44 -4.30
CA ARG A 73 -15.97 -5.03 -4.45
C ARG A 73 -14.75 -4.11 -4.43
N VAL A 74 -13.82 -4.29 -3.48
CA VAL A 74 -12.56 -3.52 -3.44
C VAL A 74 -11.74 -3.79 -4.70
N GLU A 75 -11.59 -5.04 -5.11
CA GLU A 75 -10.82 -5.41 -6.30
C GLU A 75 -11.35 -4.73 -7.57
N ARG A 76 -12.67 -4.73 -7.79
CA ARG A 76 -13.30 -4.01 -8.92
C ARG A 76 -13.02 -2.51 -8.87
N VAL A 77 -13.21 -1.89 -7.71
CA VAL A 77 -12.95 -0.46 -7.51
C VAL A 77 -11.49 -0.11 -7.82
N MET A 78 -10.54 -0.92 -7.34
CA MET A 78 -9.12 -0.68 -7.58
C MET A 78 -8.77 -0.88 -9.06
N ALA A 79 -9.29 -1.93 -9.69
CA ALA A 79 -9.10 -2.18 -11.12
C ALA A 79 -9.63 -1.02 -11.98
N PHE A 80 -10.82 -0.49 -11.64
CA PHE A 80 -11.38 0.70 -12.28
C PHE A 80 -10.47 1.92 -12.11
N ILE A 81 -10.04 2.22 -10.88
CA ILE A 81 -9.15 3.36 -10.62
C ILE A 81 -7.84 3.25 -11.41
N HIS A 82 -7.25 2.06 -11.47
CA HIS A 82 -6.00 1.85 -12.22
C HIS A 82 -6.19 2.03 -13.73
N ARG A 83 -7.32 1.54 -14.28
CA ARG A 83 -7.64 1.67 -15.71
C ARG A 83 -7.87 3.12 -16.13
N HIS A 84 -8.49 3.92 -15.26
CA HIS A 84 -8.85 5.31 -15.54
C HIS A 84 -7.93 6.32 -14.85
N LEU A 85 -6.75 5.90 -14.40
CA LEU A 85 -5.89 6.72 -13.53
C LEU A 85 -5.49 8.06 -14.18
N THR A 86 -5.32 8.06 -15.51
CA THR A 86 -4.91 9.23 -16.30
C THR A 86 -6.08 10.10 -16.76
N GLU A 87 -7.31 9.68 -16.48
CA GLU A 87 -8.55 10.35 -16.90
C GLU A 87 -9.27 11.01 -15.70
N PRO A 88 -10.20 11.93 -15.92
CA PRO A 88 -11.07 12.42 -14.86
C PRO A 88 -11.92 11.28 -14.30
N ILE A 89 -11.73 10.95 -13.01
CA ILE A 89 -12.50 9.91 -12.33
C ILE A 89 -13.66 10.55 -11.58
N ASP A 90 -14.89 10.25 -12.00
CA ASP A 90 -16.10 10.64 -11.27
C ASP A 90 -16.32 9.73 -10.06
N ARG A 91 -16.60 10.34 -8.90
CA ARG A 91 -16.91 9.63 -7.66
C ARG A 91 -18.18 8.78 -7.80
N ALA A 92 -19.17 9.23 -8.56
CA ALA A 92 -20.39 8.47 -8.76
C ALA A 92 -20.13 7.19 -9.57
N ALA A 93 -19.29 7.28 -10.62
CA ALA A 93 -18.85 6.12 -11.39
C ALA A 93 -18.11 5.09 -10.52
N VAL A 94 -17.16 5.53 -9.69
CA VAL A 94 -16.43 4.59 -8.80
C VAL A 94 -17.35 3.98 -7.73
N ALA A 95 -18.33 4.73 -7.24
CA ALA A 95 -19.33 4.19 -6.32
C ALA A 95 -20.25 3.14 -6.99
N ALA A 96 -20.57 3.33 -8.27
CA ALA A 96 -21.35 2.38 -9.06
C ALA A 96 -20.61 1.05 -9.28
N GLU A 97 -19.28 1.05 -9.47
CA GLU A 97 -18.45 -0.16 -9.52
C GLU A 97 -18.52 -0.99 -8.22
N ALA A 98 -18.73 -0.28 -7.11
CA ALA A 98 -18.94 -0.90 -5.82
C ALA A 98 -20.39 -1.35 -5.59
N HIS A 99 -21.34 -0.98 -6.45
CA HIS A 99 -22.78 -1.08 -6.22
C HIS A 99 -23.19 -0.44 -4.88
N LEU A 100 -22.67 0.75 -4.61
CA LEU A 100 -22.95 1.52 -3.39
C LEU A 100 -23.38 2.94 -3.75
N SER A 101 -24.19 3.56 -2.89
CA SER A 101 -24.40 5.00 -2.95
C SER A 101 -23.09 5.75 -2.64
N ALA A 102 -22.95 6.98 -3.10
CA ALA A 102 -21.70 7.76 -2.90
C ALA A 102 -21.30 7.91 -1.41
N GLY A 103 -22.28 8.07 -0.53
CA GLY A 103 -22.07 8.13 0.92
C GLY A 103 -21.60 6.80 1.52
N ALA A 104 -22.26 5.69 1.14
CA ALA A 104 -21.85 4.36 1.56
C ALA A 104 -20.47 3.99 1.02
N PHE A 105 -20.19 4.32 -0.24
CA PHE A 105 -18.89 4.13 -0.87
C PHE A 105 -17.78 4.89 -0.14
N SER A 106 -18.00 6.16 0.23
CA SER A 106 -16.98 6.96 0.92
C SER A 106 -16.57 6.35 2.25
N ARG A 107 -17.55 5.85 3.03
CA ARG A 107 -17.31 5.14 4.30
C ARG A 107 -16.62 3.81 4.05
N PHE A 108 -17.13 3.02 3.10
CA PHE A 108 -16.56 1.73 2.72
C PHE A 108 -15.10 1.86 2.27
N PHE A 109 -14.82 2.75 1.33
CA PHE A 109 -13.48 2.94 0.76
C PHE A 109 -12.49 3.41 1.83
N LYS A 110 -12.88 4.35 2.70
CA LYS A 110 -12.03 4.78 3.82
C LYS A 110 -11.79 3.67 4.83
N LEU A 111 -12.80 2.86 5.14
CA LEU A 111 -12.66 1.70 6.03
C LEU A 111 -11.69 0.66 5.46
N ARG A 112 -11.72 0.42 4.14
CA ARG A 112 -10.90 -0.60 3.48
C ARG A 112 -9.49 -0.14 3.13
N THR A 113 -9.29 1.15 2.84
CA THR A 113 -8.00 1.68 2.35
C THR A 113 -7.31 2.60 3.34
N GLY A 114 -7.99 2.98 4.43
CA GLY A 114 -7.54 4.03 5.36
C GLY A 114 -7.55 5.45 4.77
N LYS A 115 -7.97 5.63 3.51
CA LYS A 115 -7.81 6.87 2.74
C LYS A 115 -9.11 7.28 2.07
N THR A 116 -9.25 8.57 1.77
CA THR A 116 -10.34 9.05 0.90
C THR A 116 -9.98 8.74 -0.56
N LEU A 117 -11.00 8.55 -1.41
CA LEU A 117 -10.79 8.30 -2.83
C LEU A 117 -9.88 9.34 -3.52
N PRO A 118 -10.07 10.66 -3.34
CA PRO A 118 -9.18 11.65 -3.95
C PRO A 118 -7.73 11.54 -3.46
N ARG A 119 -7.52 11.24 -2.17
CA ARG A 119 -6.17 11.06 -1.62
C ARG A 119 -5.49 9.86 -2.26
N TYR A 120 -6.21 8.74 -2.36
CA TYR A 120 -5.70 7.51 -2.97
C TYR A 120 -5.32 7.71 -4.44
N ILE A 121 -6.20 8.33 -5.24
CA ILE A 121 -5.92 8.66 -6.65
C ILE A 121 -4.67 9.54 -6.76
N ASN A 122 -4.57 10.61 -5.95
CA ASN A 122 -3.42 11.50 -5.99
C ASN A 122 -2.10 10.80 -5.63
N GLU A 123 -2.11 9.90 -4.64
CA GLU A 123 -0.93 9.11 -4.28
C GLU A 123 -0.49 8.18 -5.42
N LEU A 124 -1.43 7.52 -6.10
CA LEU A 124 -1.11 6.70 -7.28
C LEU A 124 -0.55 7.54 -8.44
N ARG A 125 -1.16 8.70 -8.73
CA ARG A 125 -0.69 9.59 -9.80
C ARG A 125 0.69 10.17 -9.50
N VAL A 126 0.94 10.56 -8.24
CA VAL A 126 2.28 11.02 -7.82
C VAL A 126 3.30 9.89 -7.90
N GLY A 127 2.93 8.66 -7.52
CA GLY A 127 3.78 7.49 -7.69
C GLY A 127 4.21 7.29 -9.15
N ARG A 128 3.25 7.35 -10.09
CA ARG A 128 3.54 7.29 -11.54
C ARG A 128 4.44 8.46 -11.98
N ALA A 129 4.16 9.67 -11.50
CA ALA A 129 4.99 10.84 -11.81
C ALA A 129 6.44 10.66 -11.35
N CYS A 130 6.67 10.08 -10.17
CA CYS A 130 8.03 9.78 -9.70
C CYS A 130 8.76 8.83 -10.67
N SER A 131 8.09 7.81 -11.19
CA SER A 131 8.68 6.90 -12.19
C SER A 131 9.00 7.61 -13.50
N LEU A 132 8.12 8.49 -13.99
CA LEU A 132 8.35 9.25 -15.22
C LEU A 132 9.44 10.33 -15.08
N LEU A 133 9.58 10.91 -13.89
CA LEU A 133 10.60 11.93 -13.60
C LEU A 133 12.03 11.38 -13.61
N ALA A 134 12.21 10.06 -13.62
CA ALA A 134 13.51 9.43 -13.84
C ALA A 134 14.03 9.63 -15.28
N ASN A 135 13.14 9.90 -16.25
CA ASN A 135 13.55 10.26 -17.60
C ASN A 135 13.71 11.79 -17.72
N GLU A 136 14.94 12.24 -17.98
CA GLU A 136 15.32 13.65 -17.99
C GLU A 136 14.74 14.45 -19.15
N GLN A 137 14.41 13.77 -20.26
CA GLN A 137 13.96 14.43 -21.48
C GLN A 137 12.50 14.90 -21.39
N VAL A 138 11.73 14.41 -20.42
CA VAL A 138 10.30 14.74 -20.27
C VAL A 138 10.13 16.01 -19.44
N LYS A 139 9.38 16.99 -19.95
CA LYS A 139 9.09 18.21 -19.18
C LYS A 139 8.15 17.89 -18.02
N VAL A 140 8.32 18.58 -16.89
CA VAL A 140 7.48 18.38 -15.69
C VAL A 140 5.99 18.61 -15.98
N THR A 141 5.68 19.53 -16.90
CA THR A 141 4.31 19.78 -17.40
C THR A 141 3.72 18.56 -18.06
N ASP A 142 4.50 17.88 -18.88
CA ASP A 142 4.05 16.75 -19.69
C ASP A 142 3.87 15.53 -18.77
N VAL A 143 4.76 15.33 -17.80
CA VAL A 143 4.59 14.33 -16.73
C VAL A 143 3.29 14.55 -15.96
N ALA A 144 2.96 15.80 -15.60
CA ALA A 144 1.74 16.10 -14.85
C ALA A 144 0.49 15.71 -15.65
N LEU A 145 0.45 16.07 -16.94
CA LEU A 145 -0.64 15.75 -17.86
C LEU A 145 -0.76 14.23 -18.08
N GLU A 146 0.35 13.54 -18.34
CA GLU A 146 0.38 12.10 -18.53
C GLU A 146 -0.08 11.34 -17.27
N CYS A 147 0.13 11.92 -16.08
CA CYS A 147 -0.35 11.36 -14.82
C CYS A 147 -1.82 11.70 -14.51
N GLY A 148 -2.53 12.39 -15.41
CA GLY A 148 -3.95 12.73 -15.24
C GLY A 148 -4.24 13.95 -14.36
N PHE A 149 -3.24 14.81 -14.10
CA PHE A 149 -3.48 16.11 -13.47
C PHE A 149 -3.94 17.14 -14.51
N GLN A 150 -5.15 17.67 -14.34
CA GLN A 150 -5.70 18.70 -15.23
C GLN A 150 -5.01 20.07 -15.08
N ASN A 151 -4.36 20.33 -13.95
CA ASN A 151 -3.66 21.59 -13.74
C ASN A 151 -2.36 21.42 -12.94
N LEU A 152 -1.36 22.18 -13.36
CA LEU A 152 0.00 22.08 -12.83
C LEU A 152 0.10 22.55 -11.36
N ALA A 153 -0.73 23.53 -10.96
CA ALA A 153 -0.73 24.02 -9.58
C ALA A 153 -1.18 22.93 -8.58
N ASN A 154 -2.22 22.17 -8.93
CA ASN A 154 -2.69 21.03 -8.15
C ASN A 154 -1.64 19.92 -8.12
N PHE A 155 -1.06 19.58 -9.29
CA PHE A 155 0.05 18.63 -9.37
C PHE A 155 1.18 19.01 -8.41
N ASN A 156 1.73 20.22 -8.53
CA ASN A 156 2.85 20.68 -7.70
C ASN A 156 2.51 20.63 -6.20
N ARG A 157 1.30 21.06 -5.83
CA ARG A 157 0.84 21.00 -4.44
C ARG A 157 0.77 19.56 -3.93
N ARG A 158 0.11 18.66 -4.66
CA ARG A 158 -0.05 17.25 -4.24
C ARG A 158 1.26 16.49 -4.25
N PHE A 159 2.09 16.73 -5.26
CA PHE A 159 3.43 16.15 -5.34
C PHE A 159 4.24 16.52 -4.10
N ARG A 160 4.30 17.81 -3.73
CA ARG A 160 5.02 18.27 -2.54
C ARG A 160 4.41 17.76 -1.23
N GLU A 161 3.09 17.70 -1.12
CA GLU A 161 2.45 17.14 0.08
C GLU A 161 2.83 15.67 0.29
N ILE A 162 2.91 14.88 -0.79
CA ILE A 162 3.15 13.43 -0.74
C ILE A 162 4.65 13.11 -0.64
N THR A 163 5.50 13.74 -1.44
CA THR A 163 6.95 13.43 -1.51
C THR A 163 7.81 14.34 -0.63
N ARG A 164 7.23 15.41 -0.06
CA ARG A 164 7.93 16.50 0.64
C ARG A 164 8.86 17.35 -0.23
N LEU A 165 8.94 17.09 -1.53
CA LEU A 165 9.80 17.78 -2.49
C LEU A 165 8.96 18.34 -3.64
N THR A 166 9.42 19.39 -4.30
CA THR A 166 8.88 19.77 -5.60
C THR A 166 9.28 18.75 -6.67
N PRO A 167 8.55 18.63 -7.80
CA PRO A 167 8.94 17.73 -8.89
C PRO A 167 10.36 17.96 -9.40
N ARG A 168 10.80 19.22 -9.46
CA ARG A 168 12.16 19.60 -9.88
C ARG A 168 13.22 19.17 -8.86
N GLU A 169 12.96 19.40 -7.57
CA GLU A 169 13.86 18.94 -6.49
C GLU A 169 13.97 17.42 -6.45
N TYR A 170 12.85 16.72 -6.62
CA TYR A 170 12.80 15.27 -6.68
C TYR A 170 13.65 14.74 -7.83
N ARG A 171 13.48 15.29 -9.05
CA ARG A 171 14.30 14.95 -10.22
C ARG A 171 15.79 15.16 -9.95
N ARG A 172 16.16 16.34 -9.44
CA ARG A 172 17.56 16.64 -9.11
C ARG A 172 18.15 15.64 -8.12
N ARG A 173 17.38 15.22 -7.11
CA ARG A 173 17.83 14.23 -6.14
C ARG A 173 18.09 12.85 -6.75
N LEU A 174 17.24 12.41 -7.69
CA LEU A 174 17.46 11.16 -8.42
C LEU A 174 18.80 11.15 -9.16
N GLN A 175 19.17 12.27 -9.78
CA GLN A 175 20.43 12.42 -10.52
C GLN A 175 21.65 12.31 -9.60
N HIS A 176 21.59 12.90 -8.40
CA HIS A 176 22.69 12.85 -7.44
C HIS A 176 22.85 11.47 -6.76
N SER A 177 21.85 10.60 -6.83
CA SER A 177 21.93 9.23 -6.29
C SER A 177 22.33 8.19 -7.34
N ALA A 178 22.39 8.59 -8.62
CA ALA A 178 22.81 7.74 -9.74
C ALA A 178 24.29 7.97 -10.15
N THR A 179 24.99 8.89 -9.46
CA THR A 179 26.42 9.16 -9.59
C THR A 179 27.11 8.72 -8.31
#